data_AF-A0A366LZ07-F1
#
_entry.id   AF-A0A366LZ07-F1
#
_cell.length_a   1.000
_cell.length_b   1.000
_cell.length_c   1.000
_cell.angle_alpha   90.00
_cell.angle_beta   90.00
_cell.angle_gamma   90.00
#
_symmetry.space_group_name_H-M   'P 1'
#
loop_
_entity.id
_entity.type
_entity.pdbx_description
1 polymer ?
#
loop_
_entity_poly.entity_id
_entity_poly.type
_entity_poly.pdbx_seq_one_letter_code
_entity_poly.pdbx_strand_id
1 'polypeptide(L)'
;MLVPDLGEDLARAAAMLERAMLSLRAAERRGTELPGPLAAGAALGALRRLWRAVAPTQGGSAAGRLYGAGGRVEHLPLRLVDIDPVDVVTLSAAAAVLGAGHAPVGAALPPDGPPAGDLAAAAARFSGLLDLADTAESIVLRERLAAAGPGADVTLTPAQEAAYRHTADRLHTMWPRP
;
A
#
# COMPACT_ATOMS: atom_id res chain seq x y z
N MET A 1 0.36 -5.48 10.32
CA MET A 1 1.30 -5.60 9.17
C MET A 1 2.39 -4.53 9.25
N LEU A 2 3.56 -4.75 8.64
CA LEU A 2 4.62 -3.74 8.49
C LEU A 2 4.48 -2.99 7.16
N VAL A 3 4.47 -1.66 7.20
CA VAL A 3 4.43 -0.80 6.01
C VAL A 3 5.58 0.21 6.07
N PRO A 4 6.34 0.40 4.96
CA PRO A 4 7.38 1.41 4.89
C PRO A 4 6.79 2.82 4.75
N ASP A 5 7.48 3.82 5.30
CA ASP A 5 7.16 5.23 5.02
C ASP A 5 7.64 5.60 3.62
N LEU A 6 6.75 5.46 2.63
CA LEU A 6 7.02 5.85 1.23
C LEU A 6 6.65 7.31 0.95
N GLY A 7 6.18 8.05 1.96
CA GLY A 7 5.82 9.45 1.85
C GLY A 7 4.85 9.73 0.70
N GLU A 8 5.23 10.68 -0.15
CA GLU A 8 4.39 11.16 -1.24
C GLU A 8 4.13 10.14 -2.35
N ASP A 9 5.01 9.16 -2.54
CA ASP A 9 4.86 8.19 -3.65
C ASP A 9 3.62 7.32 -3.44
N LEU A 10 3.43 6.81 -2.23
CA LEU A 10 2.25 6.01 -1.90
C LEU A 10 0.98 6.87 -1.86
N ALA A 11 1.08 8.12 -1.39
CA ALA A 11 -0.03 9.07 -1.40
C ALA A 11 -0.48 9.40 -2.83
N ARG A 12 0.47 9.62 -3.74
CA ARG A 12 0.22 9.90 -5.16
C ARG A 12 -0.45 8.71 -5.84
N ALA A 13 0.02 7.50 -5.57
CA ALA A 13 -0.60 6.29 -6.11
C ALA A 13 -2.02 6.08 -5.58
N ALA A 14 -2.25 6.27 -4.26
CA ALA A 14 -3.58 6.19 -3.67
C ALA A 14 -4.54 7.22 -4.29
N ALA A 15 -4.11 8.47 -4.45
CA ALA A 15 -4.92 9.53 -5.06
C ALA A 15 -5.24 9.25 -6.54
N MET A 16 -4.27 8.72 -7.28
CA MET A 16 -4.45 8.29 -8.67
C MET A 16 -5.51 7.18 -8.78
N LEU A 17 -5.40 6.14 -7.96
CA LEU A 17 -6.35 5.03 -7.91
C LEU A 17 -7.75 5.51 -7.49
N GLU A 18 -7.83 6.38 -6.48
CA GLU A 18 -9.10 6.94 -6.02
C GLU A 18 -9.80 7.72 -7.14
N ARG A 19 -9.07 8.58 -7.86
CA ARG A 19 -9.63 9.33 -8.99
C ARG A 19 -10.18 8.38 -10.08
N ALA A 20 -9.45 7.32 -10.42
CA ALA A 20 -9.92 6.35 -11.39
C ALA A 20 -11.18 5.61 -10.93
N MET A 21 -11.21 5.15 -9.67
CA MET A 21 -12.37 4.47 -9.09
C MET A 21 -13.60 5.36 -8.97
N LEU A 22 -13.41 6.67 -8.73
CA LEU A 22 -14.50 7.65 -8.77
C LEU A 22 -15.10 7.79 -10.16
N SER A 23 -14.28 7.80 -11.22
CA SER A 23 -14.76 7.81 -12.60
C SER A 23 -15.55 6.55 -12.95
N LEU A 24 -15.07 5.37 -12.53
CA LEU A 24 -15.79 4.11 -12.70
C LEU A 24 -17.14 4.14 -11.99
N ARG A 25 -17.18 4.59 -10.73
CA ARG A 25 -18.42 4.73 -9.97
C ARG A 25 -19.41 5.70 -10.63
N ALA A 26 -18.90 6.76 -11.27
CA ALA A 26 -19.73 7.69 -12.01
C ALA A 26 -20.31 7.05 -13.29
N ALA A 27 -19.54 6.22 -13.99
CA ALA A 27 -20.02 5.47 -15.15
C ALA A 27 -21.09 4.44 -14.77
N GLU A 28 -20.90 3.71 -13.67
CA GLU A 28 -21.89 2.77 -13.16
C GLU A 28 -23.23 3.44 -12.85
N ARG A 29 -23.21 4.64 -12.25
CA ARG A 29 -24.43 5.43 -12.03
C ARG A 29 -25.12 5.87 -13.33
N ARG A 30 -24.40 5.89 -14.46
CA ARG A 30 -24.94 6.15 -15.80
C ARG A 30 -25.37 4.87 -16.53
N GLY A 31 -25.31 3.71 -15.88
CA GLY A 31 -25.75 2.43 -16.43
C GLY A 31 -24.64 1.55 -16.99
N THR A 32 -23.36 1.90 -16.82
CA THR A 32 -22.26 1.00 -17.19
C THR A 32 -22.18 -0.18 -16.22
N GLU A 33 -22.32 -1.41 -16.72
CA GLU A 33 -22.10 -2.59 -15.92
C GLU A 33 -20.60 -2.79 -15.66
N LEU A 34 -20.21 -2.77 -14.38
CA LEU A 34 -18.83 -3.00 -13.97
C LEU A 34 -18.65 -4.43 -13.45
N PRO A 35 -17.48 -5.05 -13.68
CA PRO A 35 -17.18 -6.36 -13.10
C PRO A 35 -17.12 -6.30 -11.57
N GLY A 36 -17.46 -7.41 -10.91
CA GLY A 36 -17.67 -7.52 -9.45
C GLY A 36 -16.74 -6.68 -8.55
N PRO A 37 -15.40 -6.82 -8.64
CA PRO A 37 -14.48 -6.05 -7.79
C PRO A 37 -14.58 -4.52 -7.96
N LEU A 38 -14.98 -4.05 -9.14
CA LEU A 38 -15.16 -2.62 -9.46
C LEU A 38 -16.61 -2.15 -9.29
N ALA A 39 -17.55 -3.08 -9.21
CA ALA A 39 -18.97 -2.80 -9.05
C ALA A 39 -19.30 -2.25 -7.65
N ALA A 40 -20.42 -1.53 -7.57
CA ALA A 40 -20.99 -0.97 -6.37
C ALA A 40 -20.04 -0.05 -5.56
N GLY A 41 -18.88 0.32 -6.11
CA GLY A 41 -17.83 1.04 -5.40
C GLY A 41 -17.05 0.19 -4.39
N ALA A 42 -17.03 -1.14 -4.53
CA ALA A 42 -16.32 -2.05 -3.62
C ALA A 42 -14.82 -1.71 -3.51
N ALA A 43 -14.11 -1.63 -4.65
CA ALA A 43 -12.70 -1.26 -4.68
C ALA A 43 -12.42 0.15 -4.11
N LEU A 44 -13.29 1.13 -4.39
CA LEU A 44 -13.16 2.49 -3.84
C LEU A 44 -13.28 2.49 -2.31
N GLY A 45 -14.22 1.71 -1.77
CA GLY A 45 -14.41 1.54 -0.34
C GLY A 45 -13.18 0.90 0.33
N ALA A 46 -12.67 -0.17 -0.27
CA ALA A 46 -11.47 -0.86 0.19
C ALA A 46 -10.24 0.07 0.17
N LEU A 47 -9.95 0.72 -0.96
CA LEU A 47 -8.83 1.65 -1.08
C LEU A 47 -8.87 2.75 -0.01
N ARG A 48 -10.05 3.33 0.26
CA ARG A 48 -10.20 4.38 1.28
C ARG A 48 -9.97 3.87 2.70
N ARG A 49 -10.40 2.66 3.02
CA ARG A 49 -10.14 2.03 4.33
C ARG A 49 -8.65 1.72 4.50
N LEU A 50 -8.02 1.13 3.49
CA LEU A 50 -6.58 0.88 3.48
C LEU A 50 -5.79 2.19 3.61
N TRP A 51 -6.12 3.21 2.81
CA TRP A 51 -5.43 4.50 2.89
C TRP A 51 -5.65 5.19 4.24
N ARG A 52 -6.82 5.08 4.87
CA ARG A 52 -7.05 5.62 6.22
C ARG A 52 -6.14 4.96 7.26
N ALA A 53 -5.89 3.66 7.12
CA ALA A 53 -4.97 2.94 8.01
C ALA A 53 -3.50 3.30 7.73
N VAL A 54 -3.14 3.47 6.45
CA VAL A 54 -1.74 3.69 6.03
C VAL A 54 -1.31 5.15 6.10
N ALA A 55 -2.15 6.11 5.72
CA ALA A 55 -1.78 7.53 5.61
C ALA A 55 -1.11 8.13 6.87
N PRO A 56 -1.54 7.81 8.11
CA PRO A 56 -0.88 8.32 9.32
C PRO A 56 0.57 7.88 9.48
N THR A 57 0.98 6.85 8.74
CA THR A 57 2.33 6.27 8.79
C THR A 57 3.29 6.86 7.75
N GLN A 58 2.80 7.79 6.91
CA GLN A 58 3.55 8.37 5.80
C GLN A 58 3.93 9.83 6.09
N GLY A 59 5.12 10.27 5.70
CA GLY A 59 5.51 11.70 5.73
C GLY A 59 6.29 12.19 6.96
N GLY A 60 6.94 11.28 7.69
CA GLY A 60 8.19 11.57 8.40
C GLY A 60 8.25 12.47 9.65
N SER A 61 7.20 13.18 10.08
CA SER A 61 7.35 14.10 11.24
C SER A 61 6.77 13.60 12.57
N ALA A 62 5.74 12.75 12.54
CA ALA A 62 5.06 12.23 13.73
C ALA A 62 5.47 10.81 14.11
N ALA A 63 6.38 10.20 13.34
CA ALA A 63 6.65 8.79 13.41
C ALA A 63 8.14 8.57 13.73
N GLY A 64 8.45 8.13 14.95
CA GLY A 64 9.82 7.98 15.46
C GLY A 64 10.78 7.25 14.52
N ARG A 65 12.05 7.62 14.62
CA ARG A 65 13.13 7.19 13.71
C ARG A 65 13.53 5.76 13.97
N LEU A 66 14.00 5.08 12.92
CA LEU A 66 14.52 3.72 13.02
C LEU A 66 16.02 3.76 12.76
N TYR A 67 16.84 3.37 13.74
CA TYR A 67 18.29 3.38 13.62
C TYR A 67 18.87 1.97 13.57
N GLY A 68 19.95 1.79 12.80
CA GLY A 68 20.75 0.57 12.80
C GLY A 68 21.45 0.29 14.13
N ALA A 69 22.19 -0.81 14.23
CA ALA A 69 22.75 -1.32 15.48
C ALA A 69 23.77 -0.42 16.18
N GLY A 70 24.30 0.58 15.47
CA GLY A 70 25.19 1.61 16.02
C GLY A 70 24.50 2.93 16.35
N GLY A 71 23.19 3.07 16.11
CA GLY A 71 22.46 4.33 16.28
C GLY A 71 22.83 5.45 15.30
N ARG A 72 23.78 5.21 14.38
CA ARG A 72 24.33 6.24 13.47
C ARG A 72 23.66 6.30 12.11
N VAL A 73 23.13 5.17 11.65
CA VAL A 73 22.47 5.06 10.34
C VAL A 73 20.98 5.05 10.59
N GLU A 74 20.28 6.06 10.07
CA GLU A 74 18.82 6.06 10.02
C GLU A 74 18.37 5.21 8.84
N HIS A 75 17.51 4.23 9.15
CA HIS A 75 16.85 3.35 8.20
C HIS A 75 15.53 3.93 7.77
N LEU A 76 15.02 3.43 6.64
CA LEU A 76 13.67 3.75 6.25
C LEU A 76 12.70 3.25 7.33
N PRO A 77 11.85 4.11 7.89
CA PRO A 77 10.99 3.65 8.96
C PRO A 77 9.95 2.64 8.48
N LEU A 78 9.78 1.56 9.26
CA LEU A 78 8.70 0.60 9.13
C LEU A 78 7.65 0.85 10.22
N ARG A 79 6.38 0.67 9.87
CA ARG A 79 5.24 1.04 10.72
C ARG A 79 4.25 -0.09 10.82
N LEU A 80 3.69 -0.25 12.03
CA LEU A 80 2.62 -1.19 12.26
C LEU A 80 1.29 -0.55 11.84
N VAL A 81 0.61 -1.20 10.92
CA VAL A 81 -0.77 -0.89 10.54
C VAL A 81 -1.66 -2.09 10.74
N ASP A 82 -2.87 -1.83 11.20
CA ASP A 82 -3.95 -2.80 11.23
C ASP A 82 -4.82 -2.59 10.00
N ILE A 83 -4.96 -3.64 9.19
CA ILE A 83 -5.68 -3.61 7.93
C ILE A 83 -6.54 -4.86 7.83
N ASP A 84 -7.73 -4.72 7.27
CA ASP A 84 -8.60 -5.85 6.98
C ASP A 84 -8.09 -6.59 5.73
N PRO A 85 -7.76 -7.89 5.81
CA PRO A 85 -7.35 -8.67 4.63
C PRO A 85 -8.38 -8.65 3.49
N VAL A 86 -9.67 -8.49 3.81
CA VAL A 86 -10.74 -8.40 2.80
C VAL A 86 -10.53 -7.18 1.90
N ASP A 87 -10.07 -6.06 2.45
CA ASP A 87 -9.82 -4.86 1.66
C ASP A 87 -8.63 -5.03 0.71
N VAL A 88 -7.59 -5.75 1.15
CA VAL A 88 -6.41 -6.08 0.33
C VAL A 88 -6.80 -7.01 -0.83
N VAL A 89 -7.56 -8.07 -0.54
CA VAL A 89 -8.09 -9.00 -1.56
C VAL A 89 -8.98 -8.28 -2.56
N THR A 90 -9.84 -7.37 -2.08
CA THR A 90 -10.73 -6.57 -2.94
C THR A 90 -9.92 -5.70 -3.90
N LEU A 91 -8.88 -5.02 -3.41
CA LEU A 91 -8.03 -4.19 -4.25
C LEU A 91 -7.20 -5.01 -5.25
N SER A 92 -6.71 -6.18 -4.85
CA SER A 92 -5.99 -7.12 -5.73
C SER A 92 -6.91 -7.63 -6.85
N ALA A 93 -8.15 -8.02 -6.54
CA ALA A 93 -9.13 -8.44 -7.54
C ALA A 93 -9.48 -7.30 -8.51
N ALA A 94 -9.57 -6.06 -8.03
CA ALA A 94 -9.76 -4.89 -8.87
C ALA A 94 -8.58 -4.65 -9.83
N ALA A 95 -7.34 -4.84 -9.35
CA ALA A 95 -6.14 -4.76 -10.17
C ALA A 95 -6.18 -5.77 -11.33
N ALA A 96 -6.59 -7.01 -11.06
CA ALA A 96 -6.72 -8.05 -12.08
C ALA A 96 -7.74 -7.67 -13.18
N VAL A 97 -8.89 -7.10 -12.79
CA VAL A 97 -9.91 -6.64 -13.75
C VAL A 97 -9.39 -5.48 -14.60
N LEU A 98 -8.69 -4.52 -14.00
CA LEU A 98 -8.07 -3.40 -14.72
C LEU A 98 -7.02 -3.90 -15.73
N GLY A 99 -6.18 -4.86 -15.32
CA GLY A 99 -5.13 -5.44 -16.16
C GLY A 99 -5.65 -6.31 -17.30
N ALA A 100 -6.83 -6.92 -17.13
CA ALA A 100 -7.47 -7.71 -18.18
C ALA A 100 -8.05 -6.87 -19.33
N GLY A 101 -8.09 -5.53 -19.21
CA GLY A 101 -8.51 -4.65 -20.30
C GLY A 101 -10.00 -4.74 -20.64
N HIS A 102 -10.87 -4.91 -19.65
CA HIS A 102 -12.32 -5.02 -19.88
C HIS A 102 -12.87 -3.73 -20.55
N ALA A 103 -13.47 -3.85 -21.73
CA ALA A 103 -13.83 -2.69 -22.56
C ALA A 103 -14.74 -1.65 -21.87
N PRO A 104 -15.80 -2.04 -21.14
CA PRO A 104 -16.60 -1.10 -20.34
C PRO A 104 -15.80 -0.32 -19.29
N VAL A 105 -14.79 -0.96 -18.69
CA VAL A 105 -13.90 -0.32 -17.71
C VAL A 105 -13.01 0.69 -18.43
N GLY A 106 -12.40 0.31 -19.56
CA GLY A 106 -11.56 1.21 -20.35
C GLY A 106 -12.29 2.46 -20.82
N ALA A 107 -13.52 2.32 -21.32
CA ALA A 107 -14.35 3.45 -21.76
C ALA A 107 -14.82 4.37 -20.62
N ALA A 108 -14.86 3.87 -19.38
CA ALA A 108 -15.27 4.62 -18.21
C ALA A 108 -14.13 5.38 -17.52
N LEU A 109 -12.87 5.10 -17.88
CA LEU A 109 -11.71 5.82 -17.37
C LEU A 109 -11.55 7.21 -18.03
N PRO A 110 -10.94 8.18 -17.35
CA PRO A 110 -10.66 9.49 -17.93
C PRO A 110 -9.74 9.37 -19.16
N PRO A 111 -10.02 10.06 -20.28
CA PRO A 111 -9.18 10.01 -21.47
C PRO A 111 -7.78 10.60 -21.23
N ASP A 112 -7.69 11.64 -20.39
CA ASP A 112 -6.42 12.26 -19.97
C ASP A 112 -5.83 11.61 -18.72
N GLY A 113 -6.37 10.46 -18.30
CA GLY A 113 -5.92 9.71 -17.14
C GLY A 113 -4.77 8.76 -17.47
N PRO A 114 -4.16 8.15 -16.43
CA PRO A 114 -3.24 7.04 -16.62
C PRO A 114 -3.96 5.87 -17.33
N PRO A 115 -3.26 5.13 -18.20
CA PRO A 115 -3.83 3.98 -18.86
C PRO A 115 -4.25 2.90 -17.85
N ALA A 116 -5.20 2.05 -18.23
CA ALA A 116 -5.72 0.97 -17.38
C ALA A 116 -4.60 0.05 -16.86
N GLY A 117 -3.56 -0.20 -17.66
CA GLY A 117 -2.39 -0.98 -17.26
C GLY A 117 -1.59 -0.35 -16.12
N ASP A 118 -1.42 0.98 -16.12
CA ASP A 118 -0.71 1.69 -15.04
C ASP A 118 -1.53 1.69 -13.75
N LEU A 119 -2.86 1.84 -13.87
CA LEU A 119 -3.78 1.71 -12.73
C LEU A 119 -3.76 0.29 -12.16
N ALA A 120 -3.76 -0.74 -13.02
CA ALA A 120 -3.63 -2.13 -12.61
C ALA A 120 -2.31 -2.36 -11.87
N ALA A 121 -1.19 -1.88 -12.42
CA ALA A 121 0.13 -1.99 -11.80
C ALA A 121 0.21 -1.24 -10.46
N ALA A 122 -0.40 -0.06 -10.35
CA ALA A 122 -0.46 0.67 -9.09
C ALA A 122 -1.31 -0.05 -8.03
N ALA A 123 -2.48 -0.58 -8.40
CA ALA A 123 -3.34 -1.34 -7.50
C ALA A 123 -2.67 -2.67 -7.07
N ALA A 124 -1.99 -3.35 -7.99
CA ALA A 124 -1.24 -4.57 -7.70
C ALA A 124 -0.04 -4.31 -6.77
N ARG A 125 0.73 -3.24 -6.99
CA ARG A 125 1.83 -2.87 -6.08
C ARG A 125 1.32 -2.44 -4.72
N PHE A 126 0.24 -1.68 -4.65
CA PHE A 126 -0.36 -1.24 -3.39
C PHE A 126 -0.89 -2.44 -2.59
N SER A 127 -1.65 -3.34 -3.22
CA SER A 127 -2.15 -4.55 -2.55
C SER A 127 -1.02 -5.52 -2.21
N GLY A 128 -0.05 -5.74 -3.10
CA GLY A 128 1.11 -6.61 -2.84
C GLY A 128 2.01 -6.11 -1.71
N LEU A 129 2.19 -4.79 -1.58
CA LEU A 129 2.86 -4.19 -0.42
C LEU A 129 2.12 -4.52 0.90
N LEU A 130 0.80 -4.58 0.83
CA LEU A 130 -0.10 -4.85 1.95
C LEU A 130 -0.51 -6.33 2.09
N ASP A 131 0.09 -7.24 1.32
CA ASP A 131 -0.17 -8.69 1.38
C ASP A 131 1.12 -9.50 1.54
N LEU A 132 2.19 -8.85 2.00
CA LEU A 132 3.44 -9.55 2.24
C LEU A 132 3.27 -10.56 3.37
N ALA A 133 3.43 -11.84 3.03
CA ALA A 133 3.43 -12.92 4.01
C ALA A 133 4.44 -12.66 5.14
N ASP A 134 4.00 -12.95 6.36
CA ASP A 134 4.83 -12.91 7.54
C ASP A 134 6.00 -13.90 7.41
N THR A 135 7.21 -13.38 7.65
CA THR A 135 8.41 -14.18 7.87
C THR A 135 8.90 -14.01 9.31
N ALA A 136 9.79 -14.91 9.75
CA ALA A 136 10.42 -14.80 11.07
C ALA A 136 11.07 -13.41 11.28
N GLU A 137 11.70 -12.85 10.26
CA GLU A 137 12.31 -11.52 10.27
C GLU A 137 11.28 -10.41 10.47
N SER A 138 10.16 -10.47 9.73
CA SER A 138 9.09 -9.48 9.85
C SER A 138 8.37 -9.55 11.21
N ILE A 139 8.29 -10.73 11.82
CA ILE A 139 7.72 -10.94 13.16
C ILE A 139 8.62 -10.28 14.21
N VAL A 140 9.94 -10.52 14.17
CA VAL A 140 10.92 -9.90 15.08
C VAL A 140 10.84 -8.38 15.04
N LEU A 141 10.73 -7.79 13.85
CA LEU A 141 10.60 -6.34 13.70
C LEU A 141 9.28 -5.82 14.25
N ARG A 142 8.18 -6.53 14.00
CA ARG A 142 6.86 -6.16 14.51
C ARG A 142 6.80 -6.20 16.03
N GLU A 143 7.35 -7.23 16.66
CA GLU A 143 7.46 -7.31 18.11
C GLU A 143 8.30 -6.16 18.67
N ARG A 144 9.43 -5.85 18.03
CA ARG A 144 10.31 -4.74 18.44
C ARG A 144 9.60 -3.39 18.37
N LEU A 145 8.91 -3.12 17.26
CA LEU A 145 8.19 -1.86 17.05
C LEU A 145 6.96 -1.75 17.97
N ALA A 146 6.24 -2.85 18.18
CA ALA A 146 5.13 -2.89 19.12
C ALA A 146 5.59 -2.59 20.57
N ALA A 147 6.72 -3.17 20.99
CA ALA A 147 7.28 -2.93 22.31
C ALA A 147 7.80 -1.49 22.53
N ALA A 148 8.28 -0.84 21.47
CA ALA A 148 8.71 0.55 21.53
C ALA A 148 7.53 1.53 21.63
N GLY A 149 6.38 1.16 21.07
CA GLY A 149 5.19 2.01 21.01
C GLY A 149 5.17 2.95 19.79
N PRO A 150 4.00 3.52 19.48
CA PRO A 150 3.83 4.40 18.33
C PRO A 150 4.64 5.69 18.49
N GLY A 151 5.36 6.08 17.45
CA GLY A 151 6.10 7.34 17.42
C GLY A 151 7.44 7.35 18.14
N ALA A 152 7.85 6.24 18.79
CA ALA A 152 9.13 6.15 19.48
C ALA A 152 10.30 5.94 18.52
N ASP A 153 11.45 6.55 18.83
CA ASP A 153 12.71 6.24 18.17
C ASP A 153 13.18 4.83 18.59
N VAL A 154 13.64 4.05 17.62
CA VAL A 154 14.04 2.65 17.82
C VAL A 154 15.44 2.43 17.29
N THR A 155 16.37 2.10 18.18
CA THR A 155 17.66 1.52 17.80
C THR A 155 17.51 0.01 17.74
N LEU A 156 17.86 -0.57 16.59
CA LEU A 156 17.87 -2.01 16.36
C LEU A 156 19.09 -2.67 17.01
N THR A 157 19.00 -3.96 17.30
CA THR A 157 20.18 -4.79 17.55
C THR A 157 20.76 -5.30 16.23
N PRO A 158 21.99 -5.85 16.19
CA PRO A 158 22.55 -6.41 14.95
C PRO A 158 21.65 -7.46 14.27
N ALA A 159 21.01 -8.33 15.05
CA ALA A 159 20.08 -9.33 14.53
C ALA A 159 18.81 -8.69 13.96
N GLN A 160 18.25 -7.68 14.64
CA GLN A 160 17.08 -6.95 14.14
C GLN A 160 17.41 -6.12 12.90
N GLU A 161 18.62 -5.58 12.78
CA GLU A 161 19.06 -4.87 11.57
C GLU A 161 19.23 -5.81 10.38
N ALA A 162 19.66 -7.06 10.59
CA ALA A 162 19.63 -8.08 9.54
C ALA A 162 18.20 -8.42 9.10
N ALA A 163 17.28 -8.58 10.07
CA ALA A 163 15.86 -8.79 9.80
C ALA A 163 15.23 -7.61 9.04
N TYR A 164 15.61 -6.38 9.41
CA TYR A 164 15.22 -5.15 8.71
C TYR A 164 15.65 -5.18 7.26
N ARG A 165 16.92 -5.48 6.95
CA ARG A 165 17.40 -5.53 5.57
C ARG A 165 16.63 -6.52 4.72
N HIS A 166 16.41 -7.74 5.24
CA HIS A 166 15.62 -8.75 4.52
C HIS A 166 14.18 -8.28 4.25
N THR A 167 13.54 -7.66 5.25
CA THR A 167 12.18 -7.12 5.11
C THR A 167 12.14 -5.94 4.13
N ALA A 168 13.12 -5.04 4.20
CA ALA A 168 13.26 -3.89 3.32
C ALA A 168 13.48 -4.30 1.86
N ASP A 169 14.27 -5.34 1.59
CA ASP A 169 14.51 -5.86 0.24
C ASP A 169 13.21 -6.40 -0.38
N ARG A 170 12.39 -7.11 0.40
CA ARG A 170 11.06 -7.58 -0.03
C ARG A 170 10.11 -6.42 -0.33
N LEU A 171 10.09 -5.42 0.55
CA LEU A 171 9.28 -4.22 0.36
C LEU A 171 9.73 -3.43 -0.87
N HIS A 172 11.04 -3.29 -1.09
CA HIS A 172 11.62 -2.63 -2.26
C HIS A 172 11.28 -3.38 -3.56
N THR A 173 11.24 -4.71 -3.53
CA THR A 173 10.82 -5.51 -4.70
C THR A 173 9.37 -5.20 -5.10
N MET A 174 8.48 -4.95 -4.12
CA MET A 174 7.08 -4.59 -4.39
C MET A 174 6.93 -3.12 -4.79
N TRP A 175 7.73 -2.25 -4.19
CA TRP A 175 7.70 -0.82 -4.43
C TRP A 175 9.12 -0.28 -4.66
N PRO A 176 9.65 -0.44 -5.88
CA PRO A 176 10.97 0.10 -6.21
C PRO A 176 10.89 1.61 -6.12
N ARG A 177 11.78 2.19 -5.31
CA ARG A 177 11.92 3.64 -5.25
C ARG A 177 12.62 4.13 -6.52
N PRO A 178 12.18 5.25 -7.10
CA PRO A 178 12.88 5.89 -8.21
C PRO A 178 14.26 6.42 -7.80
#